data_AF-A0A429FXY8-F1
#
_entry.id   AF-A0A429FXY8-F1
#
_cell.length_a   1.000
_cell.length_b   1.000
_cell.length_c   1.000
_cell.angle_alpha   90.00
_cell.angle_beta   90.00
_cell.angle_gamma   90.00
#
_symmetry.space_group_name_H-M   'P 1'
#
loop_
_entity.id
_entity.type
_entity.pdbx_description
1 polymer ?
#
loop_
_entity_poly.entity_id
_entity_poly.type
_entity_poly.pdbx_seq_one_letter_code
_entity_poly.pdbx_strand_id
1 'polypeptide(L)'
;MALGIEFANVVGRVAECDRAVPGGLDGFAEARHNYTEDAHLFRVGFMSTGEARALAAGLPGGAAAVVASDGPLPGWLRRGEVGGSRAVWLAGHAPGPVVPPLQGVLLQGPPGLRDALARDGAATVRRRASGGDGEYEVVRGGGLVDLDVIGVPGGACVYRAARRRERNRRCGPDIALLRWLDAALRDAGARG
;
A
#
# COMPACT_ATOMS: atom_id res chain seq x y z
N MET A 1 -7.61 -7.89 4.95
CA MET A 1 -7.17 -7.02 3.83
C MET A 1 -7.33 -7.77 2.50
N ALA A 2 -7.52 -7.07 1.38
CA ALA A 2 -7.37 -7.65 0.04
C ALA A 2 -6.08 -7.12 -0.59
N LEU A 3 -5.33 -7.97 -1.28
CA LEU A 3 -4.02 -7.67 -1.85
C LEU A 3 -4.12 -7.61 -3.37
N GLY A 4 -3.91 -6.43 -3.96
CA GLY A 4 -3.87 -6.28 -5.41
C GLY A 4 -2.80 -7.16 -6.04
N ILE A 5 -3.14 -7.81 -7.14
CA ILE A 5 -2.23 -8.71 -7.87
C ILE A 5 -1.53 -7.92 -8.97
N GLU A 6 -0.20 -7.97 -9.02
CA GLU A 6 0.61 -7.38 -10.09
C GLU A 6 1.75 -8.35 -10.40
N PHE A 7 1.95 -8.68 -11.68
CA PHE A 7 2.92 -9.66 -12.18
C PHE A 7 3.02 -10.93 -11.32
N ALA A 8 3.97 -10.97 -10.38
CA ALA A 8 4.09 -11.98 -9.33
C ALA A 8 4.32 -11.33 -7.96
N ASN A 9 3.52 -11.73 -6.97
CA ASN A 9 3.68 -11.35 -5.57
C ASN A 9 4.02 -12.59 -4.74
N VAL A 10 4.73 -12.43 -3.63
CA VAL A 10 4.75 -13.44 -2.56
C VAL A 10 3.75 -13.01 -1.50
N VAL A 11 2.75 -13.85 -1.27
CA VAL A 11 1.74 -13.65 -0.21
C VAL A 11 1.92 -14.75 0.82
N GLY A 12 1.92 -14.39 2.11
CA GLY A 12 2.04 -15.39 3.17
C GLY A 12 1.21 -15.05 4.40
N ARG A 13 1.03 -16.07 5.25
CA ARG A 13 0.27 -15.99 6.51
C ARG A 13 1.18 -15.46 7.60
N VAL A 14 0.80 -14.31 8.17
CA VAL A 14 1.60 -13.57 9.16
C VAL A 14 1.96 -14.47 10.35
N ALA A 15 0.97 -15.09 10.98
CA ALA A 15 1.18 -15.93 12.17
C ALA A 15 2.06 -17.17 11.94
N GLU A 16 2.20 -17.64 10.70
CA GLU A 16 3.04 -18.81 10.40
C GLU A 16 4.46 -18.41 10.06
N CYS A 17 4.62 -17.36 9.25
CA CYS A 17 5.94 -16.84 8.94
C CYS A 17 6.60 -16.21 10.16
N ASP A 18 5.85 -15.51 11.01
CA ASP A 18 6.40 -14.90 12.23
C ASP A 18 7.02 -15.93 13.20
N ARG A 19 6.39 -17.11 13.31
CA ARG A 19 6.88 -18.20 14.16
C ARG A 19 8.11 -18.92 13.62
N ALA A 20 8.29 -18.95 12.30
CA ALA A 20 9.24 -19.84 11.65
C ALA A 20 10.38 -19.11 10.93
N VAL A 21 10.27 -17.80 10.70
CA VAL A 21 11.36 -16.99 10.17
C VAL A 21 12.31 -16.58 11.31
N PRO A 22 13.64 -16.82 11.21
CA PRO A 22 14.59 -16.34 12.19
C PRO A 22 14.53 -14.81 12.35
N GLY A 23 14.38 -14.33 13.59
CA GLY A 23 14.17 -12.90 13.87
C GLY A 23 12.73 -12.40 13.64
N GLY A 24 11.79 -13.32 13.38
CA GLY A 24 10.38 -13.00 13.15
C GLY A 24 10.12 -12.30 11.83
N LEU A 25 8.88 -11.86 11.63
CA LEU A 25 8.54 -11.07 10.44
C LEU A 25 9.13 -9.66 10.47
N ASP A 26 9.57 -9.18 11.64
CA ASP A 26 10.17 -7.86 11.82
C ASP A 26 11.45 -7.74 10.99
N GLY A 27 12.43 -8.63 11.20
CA GLY A 27 13.67 -8.64 10.41
C GLY A 27 13.43 -8.94 8.94
N PHE A 28 12.43 -9.76 8.62
CA PHE A 28 12.06 -10.04 7.23
C PHE A 28 11.49 -8.80 6.51
N ALA A 29 10.64 -8.03 7.18
CA ALA A 29 10.01 -6.83 6.62
C ALA A 29 11.05 -5.73 6.37
N GLU A 30 11.99 -5.51 7.29
CA GLU A 30 13.04 -4.51 7.16
C GLU A 30 13.88 -4.71 5.89
N ALA A 31 14.17 -5.96 5.54
CA ALA A 31 14.95 -6.31 4.35
C ALA A 31 14.21 -6.09 3.01
N ARG A 32 12.92 -5.72 3.02
CA ARG A 32 12.06 -5.76 1.81
C ARG A 32 11.33 -4.43 1.58
N HIS A 33 11.70 -3.74 0.51
CA HIS A 33 11.13 -2.43 0.14
C HIS A 33 9.61 -2.45 -0.17
N ASN A 34 9.10 -3.60 -0.65
CA ASN A 34 7.71 -3.76 -1.06
C ASN A 34 6.89 -4.67 -0.13
N TYR A 35 7.35 -4.82 1.11
CA TYR A 35 6.61 -5.52 2.15
C TYR A 35 5.37 -4.72 2.58
N THR A 36 4.25 -5.39 2.83
CA THR A 36 3.05 -4.81 3.43
C THR A 36 2.30 -5.91 4.17
N GLU A 37 1.71 -5.63 5.32
CA GLU A 37 0.97 -6.64 6.10
C GLU A 37 -0.28 -6.08 6.81
N ASP A 38 -1.23 -6.99 7.08
CA ASP A 38 -2.27 -6.82 8.10
C ASP A 38 -2.13 -7.89 9.20
N ALA A 39 -3.18 -8.13 10.00
CA ALA A 39 -3.15 -9.12 11.06
C ALA A 39 -3.05 -10.58 10.57
N HIS A 40 -3.31 -10.86 9.30
CA HIS A 40 -3.43 -12.22 8.77
C HIS A 40 -2.48 -12.51 7.62
N LEU A 41 -2.30 -11.56 6.70
CA LEU A 41 -1.54 -11.72 5.46
C LEU A 41 -0.47 -10.64 5.33
N PHE A 42 0.68 -11.04 4.80
CA PHE A 42 1.66 -10.11 4.22
C PHE A 42 1.77 -10.32 2.72
N ARG A 43 2.26 -9.29 2.03
CA ARG A 43 2.66 -9.32 0.62
C ARG A 43 4.05 -8.71 0.48
N VAL A 44 4.87 -9.34 -0.34
CA VAL A 44 6.03 -8.70 -0.98
C VAL A 44 5.76 -8.65 -2.48
N GLY A 45 5.69 -7.44 -3.04
CA GLY A 45 5.38 -7.22 -4.46
C GLY A 45 6.55 -6.66 -5.29
N PHE A 46 6.29 -6.36 -6.56
CA PHE A 46 7.25 -5.87 -7.56
C PHE A 46 8.51 -6.72 -7.68
N MET A 47 8.32 -7.95 -8.15
CA MET A 47 9.41 -8.89 -8.36
C MET A 47 9.18 -9.64 -9.66
N SER A 48 10.27 -10.05 -10.30
CA SER A 48 10.22 -11.06 -11.35
C SER A 48 9.68 -12.38 -10.79
N THR A 49 9.14 -13.23 -11.67
CA THR A 49 8.67 -14.56 -11.25
C THR A 49 9.80 -15.40 -10.62
N GLY A 50 11.04 -15.23 -11.09
CA GLY A 50 12.22 -15.91 -10.52
C GLY A 50 12.50 -15.47 -9.09
N GLU A 51 12.54 -14.16 -8.84
CA GLU A 51 12.70 -13.59 -7.50
C GLU A 51 11.57 -14.00 -6.56
N ALA A 52 10.33 -14.03 -7.04
CA ALA A 52 9.17 -14.48 -6.26
C ALA A 52 9.32 -15.94 -5.81
N ARG A 53 9.74 -16.82 -6.72
CA ARG A 53 9.97 -18.22 -6.40
C ARG A 53 11.12 -18.41 -5.42
N ALA A 54 12.24 -17.71 -5.63
CA ALA A 54 13.38 -17.76 -4.72
C ALA A 54 13.00 -17.28 -3.31
N LEU A 55 12.22 -16.20 -3.22
CA LEU A 55 11.72 -15.69 -1.95
C LEU A 55 10.77 -16.67 -1.27
N ALA A 56 9.80 -17.22 -2.00
CA ALA A 56 8.85 -18.19 -1.47
C ALA A 56 9.54 -19.48 -0.98
N ALA A 57 10.60 -19.92 -1.65
CA ALA A 57 11.39 -21.09 -1.25
C ALA A 57 12.14 -20.90 0.07
N GLY A 58 12.47 -19.64 0.42
CA GLY A 58 13.09 -19.30 1.71
C GLY A 58 12.09 -19.14 2.87
N LEU A 59 10.79 -19.32 2.60
CA LEU A 59 9.72 -19.20 3.60
C LEU A 59 9.21 -20.59 4.02
N PRO A 60 8.56 -20.70 5.19
CA PRO A 60 8.02 -21.96 5.68
C PRO A 60 7.03 -22.57 4.68
N GLY A 61 7.16 -23.88 4.45
CA GLY A 61 6.31 -24.61 3.50
C GLY A 61 4.82 -24.46 3.81
N GLY A 62 4.03 -24.09 2.80
CA GLY A 62 2.58 -23.88 2.94
C GLY A 62 2.17 -22.56 3.61
N ALA A 63 3.11 -21.81 4.20
CA ALA A 63 2.84 -20.52 4.83
C ALA A 63 2.83 -19.36 3.83
N ALA A 64 3.53 -19.50 2.70
CA ALA A 64 3.59 -18.51 1.64
C ALA A 64 3.39 -19.13 0.25
N ALA A 65 2.92 -18.31 -0.69
CA ALA A 65 2.69 -18.70 -2.08
C ALA A 65 3.06 -17.56 -3.03
N VAL A 66 3.56 -17.95 -4.21
CA VAL A 66 3.69 -17.02 -5.34
C VAL A 66 2.31 -16.84 -5.97
N VAL A 67 1.82 -15.61 -5.96
CA VAL A 67 0.52 -15.20 -6.49
C VAL A 67 0.74 -14.41 -7.78
N ALA A 68 0.34 -14.99 -8.90
CA ALA A 68 0.25 -14.32 -10.20
C ALA A 68 -1.21 -14.07 -10.58
N SER A 69 -1.47 -13.24 -11.61
CA SER A 69 -2.82 -12.81 -12.02
C SER A 69 -3.78 -13.97 -12.23
N ASP A 70 -3.36 -15.02 -12.94
CA ASP A 70 -4.21 -16.17 -13.31
C ASP A 70 -3.62 -17.51 -12.85
N GLY A 71 -2.60 -17.49 -11.98
CA GLY A 71 -1.94 -18.70 -11.46
C GLY A 71 -2.79 -19.46 -10.44
N PRO A 72 -2.40 -20.70 -10.08
CA PRO A 72 -3.05 -21.45 -9.01
C PRO A 72 -2.90 -20.73 -7.66
N LEU A 73 -3.86 -20.94 -6.77
CA LEU A 73 -3.83 -20.44 -5.41
C LEU A 73 -3.90 -21.58 -4.41
N PRO A 74 -3.21 -21.46 -3.26
CA PRO A 74 -3.44 -22.36 -2.14
C PRO A 74 -4.86 -22.20 -1.60
N GLY A 75 -5.42 -23.25 -1.00
CA GLY A 75 -6.81 -23.25 -0.50
C GLY A 75 -7.11 -22.21 0.58
N TRP A 76 -6.07 -21.63 1.21
CA TRP A 76 -6.21 -20.54 2.18
C TRP A 76 -6.29 -19.15 1.53
N LEU A 77 -6.14 -19.02 0.21
CA LEU A 77 -6.42 -17.78 -0.53
C LEU A 77 -7.67 -17.90 -1.37
N ARG A 78 -8.36 -16.77 -1.55
CA ARG A 78 -9.35 -16.56 -2.61
C ARG A 78 -8.92 -15.43 -3.51
N ARG A 79 -9.34 -15.52 -4.78
CA ARG A 79 -9.18 -14.48 -5.80
C ARG A 79 -10.54 -13.93 -6.19
N GLY A 80 -10.57 -12.66 -6.56
CA GLY A 80 -11.67 -12.04 -7.26
C GLY A 80 -11.40 -10.57 -7.52
N GLU A 81 -12.45 -9.84 -7.86
CA GLU A 81 -12.41 -8.41 -8.07
C GLU A 81 -12.95 -7.66 -6.85
N VAL A 82 -12.22 -6.65 -6.40
CA VAL A 82 -12.62 -5.80 -5.27
C VAL A 82 -12.36 -4.35 -5.68
N GLY A 83 -13.42 -3.54 -5.78
CA GLY A 83 -13.31 -2.15 -6.20
C GLY A 83 -12.64 -1.98 -7.57
N GLY A 84 -13.00 -2.81 -8.56
CA GLY A 84 -12.43 -2.78 -9.91
C GLY A 84 -11.02 -3.35 -10.05
N SER A 85 -10.41 -3.85 -8.96
CA SER A 85 -9.06 -4.39 -8.95
C SER A 85 -9.04 -5.90 -8.71
N ARG A 86 -8.25 -6.63 -9.50
CA ARG A 86 -7.97 -8.05 -9.23
C ARG A 86 -7.15 -8.15 -7.94
N ALA A 87 -7.65 -8.91 -6.97
CA ALA A 87 -7.05 -9.04 -5.66
C ALA A 87 -7.13 -10.48 -5.13
N VAL A 88 -6.29 -10.78 -4.14
CA VAL A 88 -6.41 -11.97 -3.28
C VAL A 88 -6.67 -11.60 -1.83
N TRP A 89 -7.36 -12.47 -1.09
CA TRP A 89 -7.59 -12.32 0.34
C TRP A 89 -7.69 -13.69 1.02
N LEU A 90 -7.71 -13.69 2.36
CA LEU A 90 -7.79 -14.90 3.15
C LEU A 90 -9.13 -15.62 2.90
N ALA A 91 -9.08 -16.91 2.59
CA ALA A 91 -10.27 -17.72 2.41
C ALA A 91 -11.13 -17.77 3.69
N GLY A 92 -12.44 -17.87 3.52
CA GLY A 92 -13.41 -17.85 4.63
C GLY A 92 -13.67 -16.46 5.23
N HIS A 93 -13.02 -15.42 4.72
CA HIS A 93 -13.21 -14.04 5.15
C HIS A 93 -13.74 -13.16 4.01
N ALA A 94 -14.49 -12.13 4.36
CA ALA A 94 -14.86 -11.09 3.40
C ALA A 94 -13.60 -10.31 2.96
N PRO A 95 -13.51 -9.89 1.68
CA PRO A 95 -12.40 -9.05 1.25
C PRO A 95 -12.43 -7.72 2.01
N GLY A 96 -11.32 -7.41 2.69
CA GLY A 96 -11.11 -6.08 3.26
C GLY A 96 -10.76 -5.04 2.17
N PRO A 97 -10.39 -3.81 2.56
CA PRO A 97 -9.86 -2.83 1.63
C PRO A 97 -8.69 -3.40 0.81
N VAL A 98 -8.72 -3.15 -0.50
CA VAL A 98 -7.62 -3.46 -1.43
C VAL A 98 -6.42 -2.58 -1.14
N VAL A 99 -5.27 -3.23 -0.94
CA VAL A 99 -3.96 -2.60 -1.01
C VAL A 99 -3.50 -2.65 -2.45
N PRO A 100 -3.38 -1.49 -3.12
CA PRO A 100 -2.86 -1.47 -4.46
C PRO A 100 -1.42 -2.03 -4.50
N PRO A 101 -0.96 -2.50 -5.65
CA PRO A 101 0.43 -2.88 -5.84
C PRO A 101 1.35 -1.70 -5.53
N LEU A 102 1.09 -0.56 -6.17
CA LEU A 102 1.80 0.71 -5.99
C LEU A 102 1.51 1.35 -4.62
N GLN A 103 2.55 1.87 -3.96
CA GLN A 103 2.49 2.42 -2.60
C GLN A 103 2.05 3.89 -2.55
N GLY A 104 1.18 4.35 -3.45
CA GLY A 104 0.85 5.77 -3.48
C GLY A 104 -0.26 6.19 -4.43
N VAL A 105 -0.57 7.48 -4.35
CA VAL A 105 -1.50 8.20 -5.24
C VAL A 105 -0.67 9.18 -6.05
N LEU A 106 -0.92 9.26 -7.35
CA LEU A 106 -0.32 10.25 -8.24
C LEU A 106 -1.45 10.97 -8.96
N LEU A 107 -1.59 12.27 -8.71
CA LEU A 107 -2.64 13.09 -9.29
C LEU A 107 -2.07 14.42 -9.78
N GLN A 108 -2.62 14.96 -10.86
CA GLN A 108 -2.32 16.29 -11.36
C GLN A 108 -3.47 17.25 -11.05
N GLY A 109 -3.16 18.47 -10.60
CA GLY A 109 -4.17 19.48 -10.26
C GLY A 109 -3.60 20.89 -10.12
N PRO A 110 -4.44 21.88 -9.81
CA PRO A 110 -4.02 23.27 -9.57
C PRO A 110 -3.24 23.41 -8.25
N PRO A 111 -2.34 24.41 -8.08
CA PRO A 111 -1.43 24.52 -6.92
C PRO A 111 -2.08 24.59 -5.54
N GLY A 112 -3.32 25.08 -5.46
CA GLY A 112 -4.09 25.22 -4.21
C GLY A 112 -4.87 23.97 -3.79
N LEU A 113 -4.79 22.86 -4.53
CA LEU A 113 -5.61 21.69 -4.27
C LEU A 113 -5.39 21.09 -2.86
N ARG A 114 -4.18 21.28 -2.30
CA ARG A 114 -3.83 20.88 -0.92
C ARG A 114 -4.76 21.51 0.12
N ASP A 115 -5.26 22.72 -0.12
CA ASP A 115 -6.13 23.42 0.83
C ASP A 115 -7.50 22.74 0.94
N ALA A 116 -7.88 21.92 -0.05
CA ALA A 116 -9.05 21.04 0.08
C ALA A 116 -8.88 20.00 1.19
N LEU A 117 -7.66 19.48 1.38
CA LEU A 117 -7.37 18.49 2.42
C LEU A 117 -7.44 19.11 3.83
N ALA A 118 -7.00 20.36 3.97
CA ALA A 118 -7.01 21.08 5.25
C ALA A 118 -8.43 21.52 5.70
N ARG A 119 -9.42 21.46 4.79
CA ARG A 119 -10.83 21.77 5.12
C ARG A 119 -11.55 20.63 5.84
N ASP A 120 -11.03 19.39 5.76
CA ASP A 120 -11.56 18.29 6.57
C ASP A 120 -11.03 18.42 8.00
N GLY A 121 -11.91 18.74 8.95
CA GLY A 121 -11.55 18.88 10.37
C GLY A 121 -11.05 17.59 11.03
N ALA A 122 -11.23 16.43 10.40
CA ALA A 122 -10.65 15.16 10.85
C ALA A 122 -9.24 14.90 10.28
N ALA A 123 -8.77 15.72 9.34
CA ALA A 123 -7.46 15.63 8.75
C ALA A 123 -6.51 16.71 9.29
N THR A 124 -5.25 16.34 9.49
CA THR A 124 -4.17 17.28 9.80
C THR A 124 -3.17 17.26 8.67
N VAL A 125 -2.91 18.42 8.06
CA VAL A 125 -1.93 18.59 6.98
C VAL A 125 -0.84 19.53 7.47
N ARG A 126 0.40 19.05 7.58
CA ARG A 126 1.54 19.80 8.10
C ARG A 126 2.67 19.82 7.10
N ARG A 127 3.31 20.96 6.90
CA ARG A 127 4.56 21.03 6.13
C ARG A 127 5.66 20.33 6.92
N ARG A 128 6.50 19.52 6.27
CA ARG A 128 7.65 18.88 6.92
C ARG A 128 8.78 19.91 7.10
N ALA A 129 9.33 19.99 8.31
CA ALA A 129 10.35 20.97 8.67
C ALA A 129 11.71 20.75 7.95
N SER A 130 11.99 19.51 7.55
CA SER A 130 13.24 19.11 6.89
C SER A 130 13.10 18.90 5.38
N GLY A 131 11.95 19.23 4.79
CA GLY A 131 11.63 18.96 3.39
C GLY A 131 11.80 20.16 2.48
N GLY A 132 11.86 19.91 1.17
CA GLY A 132 11.79 20.98 0.16
C GLY A 132 10.44 21.70 0.16
N ASP A 133 10.36 22.81 -0.57
CA ASP A 133 9.09 23.48 -0.82
C ASP A 133 8.13 22.51 -1.54
N GLY A 134 7.15 21.99 -0.82
CA GLY A 134 6.16 21.05 -1.37
C GLY A 134 5.99 19.74 -0.59
N GLU A 135 6.77 19.50 0.46
CA GLU A 135 6.64 18.27 1.26
C GLU A 135 5.71 18.43 2.46
N TYR A 136 4.69 17.58 2.53
CA TYR A 136 3.67 17.60 3.57
C TYR A 136 3.51 16.22 4.22
N GLU A 137 3.08 16.26 5.48
CA GLU A 137 2.60 15.14 6.25
C GLU A 137 1.08 15.26 6.37
N VAL A 138 0.36 14.17 6.06
CA VAL A 138 -1.10 14.10 6.20
C VAL A 138 -1.45 13.01 7.21
N VAL A 139 -2.28 13.35 8.18
CA VAL A 139 -2.75 12.44 9.24
C VAL A 139 -4.28 12.44 9.28
N ARG A 140 -4.89 11.25 9.32
CA ARG A 140 -6.35 11.08 9.49
C ARG A 140 -6.67 9.68 10.02
N GLY A 141 -7.49 9.57 11.06
CA GLY A 141 -8.01 8.28 11.56
C GLY A 141 -6.91 7.25 11.91
N GLY A 142 -5.77 7.71 12.44
CA GLY A 142 -4.61 6.87 12.75
C GLY A 142 -3.68 6.56 11.57
N GLY A 143 -4.07 6.94 10.35
CA GLY A 143 -3.25 6.87 9.15
C GLY A 143 -2.25 8.03 9.07
N LEU A 144 -1.10 7.78 8.46
CA LEU A 144 -0.04 8.76 8.18
C LEU A 144 0.54 8.53 6.78
N VAL A 145 0.52 9.56 5.93
CA VAL A 145 1.15 9.52 4.61
C VAL A 145 1.96 10.79 4.36
N ASP A 146 3.04 10.64 3.59
CA ASP A 146 3.77 11.78 3.04
C ASP A 146 3.11 12.21 1.73
N LEU A 147 3.01 13.51 1.50
CA LEU A 147 2.45 14.12 0.30
C LEU A 147 3.47 15.10 -0.28
N ASP A 148 4.01 14.77 -1.45
CA ASP A 148 4.85 15.66 -2.24
C ASP A 148 3.97 16.45 -3.21
N VAL A 149 4.14 17.78 -3.24
CA VAL A 149 3.50 18.68 -4.20
C VAL A 149 4.59 19.25 -5.10
N ILE A 150 4.65 18.74 -6.32
CA ILE A 150 5.70 19.05 -7.29
C ILE A 150 5.13 20.05 -8.30
N GLY A 151 5.71 21.25 -8.36
CA GLY A 151 5.36 22.24 -9.39
C GLY A 151 5.81 21.78 -10.77
N VAL A 152 4.93 21.92 -11.77
CA VAL A 152 5.21 21.61 -13.18
C VAL A 152 5.22 22.91 -13.97
N PRO A 153 6.12 23.08 -14.97
CA PRO A 153 6.06 24.20 -15.90
C PRO A 153 4.65 24.37 -16.49
N GLY A 154 4.13 25.60 -16.48
CA GLY A 154 2.76 25.89 -16.90
C GLY A 154 1.73 26.00 -15.75
N GLY A 155 2.18 25.92 -14.49
CA GLY A 155 1.36 26.28 -13.32
C GLY A 155 0.49 25.16 -12.77
N ALA A 156 0.63 23.93 -13.27
CA ALA A 156 0.04 22.74 -12.67
C ALA A 156 0.95 22.17 -11.56
N CYS A 157 0.37 21.36 -10.69
CA CYS A 157 1.08 20.60 -9.66
C CYS A 157 0.79 19.10 -9.80
N VAL A 158 1.79 18.29 -9.47
CA VAL A 158 1.67 16.85 -9.28
C VAL A 158 1.67 16.58 -7.78
N TYR A 159 0.65 15.86 -7.33
CA TYR A 159 0.44 15.42 -5.96
C TYR A 159 0.80 13.95 -5.88
N ARG A 160 1.90 13.64 -5.20
CA ARG A 160 2.37 12.28 -4.96
C ARG A 160 2.23 11.96 -3.48
N ALA A 161 1.25 11.13 -3.13
CA ALA A 161 1.13 10.62 -1.78
C ALA A 161 1.78 9.24 -1.67
N ALA A 162 2.57 9.02 -0.63
CA ALA A 162 3.22 7.74 -0.37
C ALA A 162 3.15 7.37 1.11
N ARG A 163 3.05 6.07 1.40
CA ARG A 163 3.19 5.56 2.77
C ARG A 163 4.65 5.59 3.19
N ARG A 164 4.89 5.76 4.50
CA ARG A 164 6.24 5.61 5.05
C ARG A 164 6.61 4.13 5.17
N ARG A 165 7.87 3.80 4.89
CA ARG A 165 8.34 2.41 4.87
C ARG A 165 8.16 1.74 6.23
N GLU A 166 8.46 2.45 7.31
CA GLU A 166 8.30 1.99 8.69
C GLU A 166 6.83 1.72 9.09
N ARG A 167 5.88 2.19 8.27
CA ARG A 167 4.43 1.98 8.48
C ARG A 167 3.79 1.00 7.50
N ASN A 168 4.60 0.32 6.70
CA ASN A 168 4.11 -0.76 5.85
C ASN A 168 3.56 -1.96 6.67
N ARG A 169 3.91 -2.03 7.96
CA ARG A 169 3.29 -2.93 8.93
C ARG A 169 1.94 -2.40 9.41
N ARG A 170 0.93 -3.26 9.45
CA ARG A 170 -0.43 -2.90 9.88
C ARG A 170 -0.98 -1.68 9.14
N CYS A 171 -0.70 -1.62 7.84
CA CYS A 171 -0.90 -0.46 6.98
C CYS A 171 -2.36 -0.07 6.67
N GLY A 172 -3.35 -0.72 7.31
CA GLY A 172 -4.77 -0.52 7.08
C GLY A 172 -5.21 0.95 7.18
N PRO A 173 -4.89 1.67 8.28
CA PRO A 173 -5.19 3.09 8.41
C PRO A 173 -4.55 3.95 7.31
N ASP A 174 -3.31 3.67 6.93
CA ASP A 174 -2.59 4.43 5.89
C ASP A 174 -3.22 4.20 4.50
N ILE A 175 -3.70 2.98 4.22
CA ILE A 175 -4.44 2.69 2.97
C ILE A 175 -5.78 3.41 2.95
N ALA A 176 -6.50 3.41 4.07
CA ALA A 176 -7.76 4.15 4.19
C ALA A 176 -7.53 5.66 3.97
N LEU A 177 -6.42 6.19 4.50
CA LEU A 177 -6.01 7.57 4.30
C LEU A 177 -5.63 7.86 2.84
N LEU A 178 -4.86 7.00 2.17
CA LEU A 178 -4.54 7.16 0.73
C LEU A 178 -5.81 7.20 -0.14
N ARG A 179 -6.78 6.32 0.14
CA ARG A 179 -8.06 6.29 -0.59
C ARG A 179 -8.87 7.57 -0.37
N TRP A 180 -8.93 8.02 0.88
CA TRP A 180 -9.58 9.29 1.20
C TRP A 180 -8.88 10.46 0.50
N LEU A 181 -7.54 10.46 0.48
CA LEU A 181 -6.75 11.51 -0.15
C LEU A 181 -6.98 11.54 -1.67
N ASP A 182 -6.98 10.39 -2.34
CA ASP A 182 -7.31 10.29 -3.78
C ASP A 182 -8.71 10.85 -4.06
N ALA A 183 -9.72 10.43 -3.30
CA ALA A 183 -11.09 10.91 -3.46
C ALA A 183 -11.18 12.42 -3.21
N ALA A 184 -10.63 12.92 -2.10
CA ALA A 184 -10.70 14.34 -1.74
C ALA A 184 -10.01 15.25 -2.76
N LEU A 185 -8.85 14.83 -3.30
CA LEU A 185 -8.16 15.57 -4.34
C LEU A 185 -8.96 15.55 -5.66
N ARG A 186 -9.50 14.39 -6.06
CA ARG A 186 -10.33 14.27 -7.28
C ARG A 186 -11.60 15.11 -7.18
N ASP A 187 -12.29 15.09 -6.04
CA ASP A 187 -13.46 15.92 -5.78
C ASP A 187 -13.14 17.42 -5.87
N ALA A 188 -11.91 17.80 -5.52
CA ALA A 188 -11.41 19.17 -5.67
C ALA A 188 -10.88 19.49 -7.08
N GLY A 189 -10.90 18.52 -8.02
CA GLY A 189 -10.58 18.72 -9.43
C GLY A 189 -9.27 18.10 -9.92
N ALA A 190 -8.57 17.29 -9.10
CA ALA A 190 -7.41 16.54 -9.59
C ALA A 190 -7.79 15.43 -10.58
N ARG A 191 -6.82 15.03 -11.41
CA ARG A 191 -6.93 13.96 -12.40
C ARG A 191 -5.76 13.00 -12.27
N GLY A 192 -6.01 11.72 -12.51
CA GLY A 192 -4.98 10.66 -12.50
C GLY A 192 -4.52 10.30 -13.90
#